data_AF-A0A353R9J9-F1
#
_entry.id   AF-A0A353R9J9-F1
#
_cell.length_a   1.000
_cell.length_b   1.000
_cell.length_c   1.000
_cell.angle_alpha   90.00
_cell.angle_beta   90.00
_cell.angle_gamma   90.00
#
_symmetry.space_group_name_H-M   'P 1'
#
loop_
_entity.id
_entity.type
_entity.pdbx_description
1 polymer ?
#
loop_
_entity_poly.entity_id
_entity_poly.type
_entity_poly.pdbx_seq_one_letter_code
_entity_poly.pdbx_strand_id
1 'polypeptide(L)'
;GSRDSGRVDMKLNEMGEPEFMEINPLAGLNYKDSDLPIIARMNGMNYTQLIGAIMQAALKRTYGIETQPVVMQNEQYSYYPA
;
A
#
# COMPACT_ATOMS: atom_id res chain seq x y z
N GLY A 1 -1.71 -7.57 13.51
CA GLY A 1 -2.31 -6.28 13.96
C GLY A 1 -2.72 -5.44 12.78
N SER A 2 -1.78 -5.17 11.85
CA SER A 2 -2.06 -4.59 10.53
C SER A 2 -2.80 -5.62 9.65
N ARG A 3 -4.01 -5.30 9.21
CA ARG A 3 -4.88 -6.20 8.41
C ARG A 3 -5.24 -5.65 7.03
N ASP A 4 -5.05 -4.35 6.83
CA ASP A 4 -5.44 -3.64 5.59
C ASP A 4 -4.24 -3.07 4.84
N SER A 5 -3.32 -2.46 5.58
CA SER A 5 -2.05 -1.95 5.06
C SER A 5 -1.07 -1.70 6.21
N GLY A 6 0.21 -1.60 5.87
CA GLY A 6 1.27 -1.19 6.79
C GLY A 6 2.62 -1.16 6.08
N ARG A 7 3.65 -0.75 6.80
CA ARG A 7 5.05 -0.79 6.36
C ARG A 7 5.83 -1.71 7.30
N VAL A 8 6.76 -2.47 6.74
CA VAL A 8 7.75 -3.24 7.50
C VAL A 8 9.11 -2.75 7.05
N ASP A 9 9.87 -2.21 7.99
CA ASP A 9 11.19 -1.67 7.71
C ASP A 9 12.25 -2.68 8.12
N MET A 10 13.19 -2.92 7.21
CA MET A 10 14.31 -3.82 7.41
C MET A 10 15.60 -3.09 7.10
N LYS A 11 16.65 -3.42 7.85
CA LYS A 11 18.00 -2.92 7.62
C LYS A 11 18.92 -4.10 7.33
N LEU A 12 19.85 -3.95 6.39
CA LEU A 12 20.86 -4.98 6.16
C LEU A 12 21.98 -4.86 7.19
N ASN A 13 22.37 -5.98 7.79
CA ASN A 13 23.52 -6.06 8.69
C ASN A 13 24.85 -6.06 7.89
N GLU A 14 25.99 -6.17 8.60
CA GLU A 14 27.32 -6.17 7.98
C GLU A 14 27.56 -7.33 7.00
N MET A 15 26.79 -8.41 7.13
CA MET A 15 26.83 -9.58 6.24
C MET A 15 25.82 -9.48 5.08
N GLY A 16 25.07 -8.37 5.00
CA GLY A 16 24.04 -8.15 3.99
C GLY A 16 22.71 -8.84 4.27
N GLU A 17 22.50 -9.33 5.50
CA GLU A 17 21.27 -10.04 5.89
C GLU A 17 20.23 -9.06 6.43
N PRO A 18 18.94 -9.22 6.08
CA PRO A 18 17.88 -8.34 6.55
C PRO A 18 17.57 -8.57 8.04
N GLU A 19 17.61 -7.49 8.81
CA GLU A 19 17.22 -7.42 10.21
C GLU A 19 15.98 -6.52 10.36
N PHE A 20 15.03 -6.96 11.19
CA PHE A 20 13.80 -6.23 11.46
C PHE A 20 14.09 -4.94 12.23
N MET A 21 13.54 -3.82 11.76
CA MET A 21 13.64 -2.53 12.44
C MET A 21 12.32 -2.15 13.09
N GLU A 22 11.26 -2.06 12.30
CA GLU A 22 9.93 -1.69 12.80
C GLU A 22 8.81 -2.25 11.93
N ILE A 23 7.61 -2.26 12.52
CA ILE A 23 6.37 -2.41 11.79
C ILE A 23 5.51 -1.19 12.08
N ASN A 24 5.06 -0.51 11.03
CA ASN A 24 4.12 0.60 11.11
C ASN A 24 2.77 0.20 10.51
N PRO A 25 1.77 -0.16 11.35
CA PRO A 25 0.41 -0.49 10.89
C PRO A 25 -0.34 0.68 10.24
N LEU A 26 0.13 1.92 10.41
CA LEU A 26 -0.47 3.14 9.86
C LEU A 26 0.58 3.91 9.05
N ALA A 27 1.03 3.29 7.96
CA ALA A 27 1.95 3.91 7.02
C ALA A 27 1.35 5.18 6.40
N GLY A 28 2.19 6.16 6.08
CA GLY A 28 1.75 7.39 5.41
C GLY A 28 1.07 7.11 4.07
N LEU A 29 0.07 7.93 3.73
CA LEU A 29 -0.72 7.82 2.50
C LEU A 29 -0.62 9.07 1.61
N ASN A 30 0.38 9.94 1.82
CA ASN A 30 0.60 11.03 0.87
C ASN A 30 0.99 10.42 -0.49
N TYR A 31 0.17 10.70 -1.51
CA TYR A 31 0.32 10.09 -2.83
C TYR A 31 1.67 10.40 -3.51
N LYS A 32 2.37 11.48 -3.17
CA LYS A 32 3.69 11.81 -3.71
C LYS A 32 4.79 11.19 -2.86
N ASP A 33 4.78 11.54 -1.57
CA ASP A 33 5.97 11.48 -0.73
C ASP A 33 5.96 10.34 0.29
N SER A 34 4.86 9.58 0.42
CA SER A 34 4.82 8.45 1.35
C SER A 34 5.26 7.14 0.71
N ASP A 35 6.04 6.36 1.46
CA ASP A 35 6.62 5.09 1.00
C ASP A 35 5.56 4.09 0.53
N LEU A 36 4.44 3.95 1.23
CA LEU A 36 3.42 2.97 0.87
C LEU A 36 2.84 3.25 -0.54
N PRO A 37 2.38 4.48 -0.87
CA PRO A 37 2.08 4.88 -2.24
C PRO A 37 3.23 4.73 -3.24
N ILE A 38 4.48 5.05 -2.87
CA ILE A 38 5.65 4.91 -3.74
C ILE A 38 5.87 3.44 -4.12
N ILE A 39 5.92 2.55 -3.11
CA ILE A 39 6.11 1.11 -3.27
C ILE A 39 4.95 0.51 -4.07
N ALA A 40 3.70 0.93 -3.82
CA ALA A 40 2.56 0.49 -4.61
C ALA A 40 2.73 0.82 -6.11
N ARG A 41 3.12 2.06 -6.43
CA ARG A 41 3.40 2.48 -7.83
C ARG A 41 4.51 1.65 -8.46
N MET A 42 5.60 1.42 -7.72
CA MET A 42 6.71 0.57 -8.18
C MET A 42 6.27 -0.87 -8.48
N ASN A 43 5.18 -1.33 -7.84
CA ASN A 43 4.55 -2.64 -8.07
C ASN A 43 3.37 -2.57 -9.06
N GLY A 44 3.22 -1.49 -9.83
CA GLY A 44 2.16 -1.36 -10.84
C GLY A 44 0.77 -1.06 -10.28
N MET A 45 0.66 -0.73 -8.99
CA MET A 45 -0.58 -0.32 -8.34
C MET A 45 -0.60 1.20 -8.19
N ASN A 46 -1.51 1.88 -8.89
CA ASN A 46 -1.67 3.32 -8.74
C ASN A 46 -2.29 3.69 -7.37
N TYR A 47 -2.30 4.97 -7.03
CA TYR A 47 -2.78 5.43 -5.72
C TYR A 47 -4.25 5.07 -5.46
N THR A 48 -5.14 5.21 -6.46
CA THR A 48 -6.56 4.86 -6.28
C THR A 48 -6.74 3.36 -6.07
N GLN A 49 -6.01 2.53 -6.81
CA GLN A 49 -6.02 1.07 -6.65
C GLN A 49 -5.53 0.67 -5.25
N LEU A 50 -4.50 1.34 -4.73
CA LEU A 50 -4.03 1.15 -3.35
C LEU A 50 -5.12 1.48 -2.33
N ILE A 51 -5.73 2.67 -2.43
CA ILE A 51 -6.83 3.07 -1.52
C ILE A 51 -8.01 2.11 -1.65
N GLY A 52 -8.35 1.70 -2.87
CA GLY A 52 -9.35 0.69 -3.16
C GLY A 52 -9.06 -0.61 -2.39
N ALA A 53 -7.87 -1.18 -2.55
CA ALA A 53 -7.47 -2.41 -1.88
C ALA A 53 -7.57 -2.32 -0.34
N ILE A 54 -7.14 -1.20 0.26
CA ILE A 54 -7.27 -0.93 1.70
C ILE A 54 -8.75 -0.95 2.12
N MET A 55 -9.61 -0.24 1.38
CA MET A 55 -11.04 -0.19 1.68
C MET A 55 -11.72 -1.54 1.50
N GLN A 56 -11.33 -2.31 0.48
CA GLN A 56 -11.85 -3.66 0.24
C GLN A 56 -11.49 -4.60 1.39
N ALA A 57 -10.23 -4.55 1.87
CA ALA A 57 -9.79 -5.32 3.03
C ALA A 57 -10.60 -4.95 4.30
N ALA A 58 -10.86 -3.65 4.50
CA ALA A 58 -11.66 -3.16 5.61
C ALA A 58 -13.14 -3.59 5.54
N LEU A 59 -13.74 -3.53 4.36
CA LEU A 59 -15.13 -3.97 4.12
C LEU A 59 -15.27 -5.48 4.29
N LYS A 60 -14.32 -6.27 3.76
CA LYS A 60 -14.31 -7.73 3.92
C LYS A 60 -14.23 -8.11 5.39
N ARG A 61 -13.39 -7.43 6.18
CA ARG A 61 -13.29 -7.68 7.63
C ARG A 61 -14.55 -7.28 8.38
N THR A 62 -15.11 -6.10 8.09
CA THR A 62 -16.20 -5.54 8.88
C THR A 62 -17.55 -6.18 8.55
N TYR A 63 -17.77 -6.52 7.28
CA TYR A 63 -19.08 -6.92 6.77
C TYR A 63 -19.08 -8.27 6.04
N GLY A 64 -17.93 -8.93 5.86
CA GLY A 64 -17.83 -10.19 5.11
C GLY A 64 -18.10 -10.04 3.61
N ILE A 65 -18.13 -8.81 3.09
CA ILE A 65 -18.45 -8.53 1.70
C ILE A 65 -17.20 -8.75 0.84
N GLU A 66 -17.28 -9.66 -0.11
CA GLU A 66 -16.32 -9.71 -1.21
C GLU A 66 -16.67 -8.62 -2.22
N THR A 67 -15.73 -7.71 -2.47
CA THR A 67 -15.90 -6.61 -3.40
C THR A 67 -15.04 -6.88 -4.63
N GLN A 68 -15.58 -6.60 -5.81
CA GLN A 68 -14.77 -6.70 -7.03
C GLN A 68 -13.72 -5.59 -7.04
N PRO A 69 -12.50 -5.84 -7.56
CA PRO A 69 -11.49 -4.81 -7.79
C PRO A 69 -12.11 -3.61 -8.48
N VAL A 70 -11.88 -2.41 -7.94
CA VAL A 70 -12.32 -1.18 -8.58
C VAL A 70 -11.48 -1.00 -9.85
N VAL A 71 -12.01 -1.41 -11.01
CA VAL A 71 -11.39 -1.16 -12.32
C VAL A 71 -11.83 0.22 -12.78
N MET A 72 -11.01 1.23 -12.47
CA MET A 72 -11.22 2.58 -13.00
C MET A 72 -10.71 2.61 -14.45
N GLN A 73 -11.64 2.69 -15.41
CA GLN A 73 -11.31 2.70 -16.84
C GLN A 73 -10.62 4.00 -17.30
N ASN A 74 -10.64 5.06 -16.49
CA ASN A 74 -10.00 6.34 -16.80
C ASN A 74 -9.52 6.99 -15.51
N GLU A 75 -8.21 7.04 -15.29
CA GLU A 75 -7.65 7.83 -14.19
C GLU A 75 -6.78 8.95 -14.73
N GLN A 76 -7.30 10.16 -14.57
CA GLN A 76 -6.58 11.43 -14.75
C GLN A 76 -5.42 11.59 -13.74
N TYR A 77 -5.21 10.61 -12.86
CA TYR A 77 -4.10 10.52 -11.90
C TYR A 77 -2.97 9.58 -12.34
N SER A 78 -3.02 9.06 -13.57
CA SER A 78 -1.90 8.37 -14.24
C SER A 78 -0.68 9.28 -14.49
N TYR A 79 -0.74 10.57 -14.14
CA TYR A 79 0.27 11.58 -14.45
C TYR A 79 1.02 12.10 -13.20
N TYR A 80 1.34 11.23 -12.24
CA TYR A 80 2.37 11.58 -11.27
C TYR A 80 3.66 10.86 -11.64
N PRO A 81 4.55 11.48 -12.43
CA PRO A 81 5.86 10.92 -12.69
C PRO A 81 6.62 10.75 -11.37
N ALA A 82 7.46 9.72 -11.33
CA ALA A 82 8.41 9.47 -10.26
C ALA A 82 9.37 10.64 -10.05
#